data_AF-A0A9W8Z278-F1
#
_entry.id   AF-A0A9W8Z278-F1
#
_cell.length_a   1.000
_cell.length_b   1.000
_cell.length_c   1.000
_cell.angle_alpha   90.00
_cell.angle_beta   90.00
_cell.angle_gamma   90.00
#
_symmetry.space_group_name_H-M   'P 1'
#
loop_
_entity.id
_entity.type
_entity.pdbx_description
1 polymer ?
#
loop_
_entity_poly.entity_id
_entity_poly.type
_entity_poly.pdbx_seq_one_letter_code
_entity_poly.pdbx_strand_id
1 'polypeptide(L)'
;MLNQDMVGYTKATLDAGKPESFGLITDNTNPELNEYIGRVIDKYTDIERVNSVCGYACSDHGSATRNGYPASFIFEAAFEYRNPYIHTSKDTIEHIDPNHVLQHGQLVLGFLYELGFSKSK
;
A
#
# COMPACT_ATOMS: atom_id res chain seq x y z
N MET A 1 -2.95 -8.17 9.35
CA MET A 1 -1.63 -7.52 9.20
C MET A 1 -1.70 -6.60 8.00
N LEU A 2 -1.25 -5.34 8.14
CA LEU A 2 -1.17 -4.39 7.04
C LEU A 2 0.31 -4.15 6.74
N ASN A 3 0.75 -4.52 5.54
CA ASN A 3 2.11 -4.33 5.08
C ASN A 3 2.24 -2.97 4.36
N GLN A 4 3.34 -2.28 4.62
CA GLN A 4 3.75 -1.03 3.97
C GLN A 4 5.20 -1.22 3.56
N ASP A 5 5.47 -1.28 2.27
CA ASP A 5 6.81 -1.49 1.73
C ASP A 5 6.90 -0.73 0.44
N MET A 6 7.70 0.35 0.47
CA MET A 6 7.67 1.48 -0.44
C MET A 6 6.36 2.28 -0.38
N VAL A 7 6.47 3.57 -0.02
CA VAL A 7 5.32 4.43 0.32
C VAL A 7 5.44 5.85 -0.23
N GLY A 8 6.38 6.09 -1.15
CA GLY A 8 6.88 7.44 -1.35
C GLY A 8 7.10 7.88 -2.79
N TYR A 9 7.18 6.99 -3.76
CA TYR A 9 7.47 7.37 -5.14
C TYR A 9 6.21 7.41 -6.00
N THR A 10 5.85 8.61 -6.44
CA THR A 10 4.67 8.85 -7.31
C THR A 10 5.05 9.19 -8.75
N LYS A 11 6.32 9.54 -9.00
CA LYS A 11 6.74 10.20 -10.23
C LYS A 11 6.43 9.39 -11.50
N ALA A 12 6.68 8.08 -11.52
CA ALA A 12 6.40 7.29 -12.73
C ALA A 12 4.90 7.17 -13.02
N THR A 13 4.04 7.12 -11.99
CA THR A 13 2.58 7.15 -12.15
C THR A 13 2.13 8.46 -12.79
N LEU A 14 2.65 9.59 -12.30
CA LEU A 14 2.32 10.93 -12.82
C LEU A 14 2.87 11.15 -14.23
N ASP A 15 4.11 10.74 -14.50
CA ASP A 15 4.73 10.83 -15.83
C ASP A 15 3.98 9.98 -16.87
N ALA A 16 3.31 8.90 -16.44
CA ALA A 16 2.43 8.07 -17.27
C ALA A 16 1.03 8.68 -17.48
N GLY A 17 0.77 9.89 -16.96
CA GLY A 17 -0.52 10.58 -17.08
C GLY A 17 -1.64 9.94 -16.25
N LYS A 18 -1.29 9.15 -15.22
CA LYS A 18 -2.26 8.54 -14.30
C LYS A 18 -2.41 9.42 -13.06
N PRO A 19 -3.60 9.43 -12.42
CA PRO A 19 -3.75 10.07 -11.13
C PRO A 19 -2.89 9.37 -10.08
N GLU A 20 -2.43 10.14 -9.10
CA GLU A 20 -1.83 9.61 -7.88
C GLU A 20 -2.78 8.59 -7.23
N SER A 21 -2.24 7.44 -6.85
CA SER A 21 -3.03 6.37 -6.26
C SER A 21 -2.16 5.38 -5.50
N PHE A 22 -2.74 4.76 -4.48
CA PHE A 22 -2.16 3.59 -3.82
C PHE A 22 -2.20 2.35 -4.71
N GLY A 23 -1.19 1.48 -4.62
CA GLY A 23 -1.26 0.13 -5.16
C GLY A 23 -1.79 -0.88 -4.15
N LEU A 24 -3.01 -1.37 -4.31
CA LEU A 24 -3.50 -2.50 -3.53
C LEU A 24 -3.05 -3.82 -4.17
N ILE A 25 -2.13 -4.53 -3.53
CA ILE A 25 -1.63 -5.82 -4.01
C ILE A 25 -2.65 -6.93 -3.68
N THR A 26 -3.16 -7.57 -4.72
CA THR A 26 -4.29 -8.52 -4.63
C THR A 26 -3.87 -9.99 -4.64
N ASP A 27 -2.63 -10.30 -5.02
CA ASP A 27 -2.06 -11.64 -4.92
C ASP A 27 -1.35 -11.86 -3.58
N ASN A 28 -1.38 -13.09 -3.05
CA ASN A 28 -0.78 -13.46 -1.76
C ASN A 28 -1.30 -12.66 -0.54
N THR A 29 -2.49 -12.06 -0.66
CA THR A 29 -3.17 -11.30 0.39
C THR A 29 -4.56 -11.88 0.70
N ASN A 30 -5.22 -11.39 1.74
CA ASN A 30 -6.56 -11.80 2.16
C ASN A 30 -7.62 -10.86 1.54
N PRO A 31 -8.58 -11.37 0.73
CA PRO A 31 -9.58 -10.54 0.06
C PRO A 31 -10.47 -9.73 1.01
N GLU A 32 -10.92 -10.31 2.13
CA GLU A 32 -11.79 -9.60 3.09
C GLU A 32 -11.06 -8.42 3.74
N LEU A 33 -9.78 -8.61 4.09
CA LEU A 33 -8.94 -7.55 4.62
C LEU A 33 -8.66 -6.48 3.56
N ASN A 34 -8.48 -6.85 2.29
CA ASN A 34 -8.34 -5.90 1.18
C ASN A 34 -9.58 -5.02 1.01
N GLU A 35 -10.79 -5.60 1.09
CA GLU A 35 -12.04 -4.83 1.05
C GLU A 35 -12.18 -3.89 2.25
N TYR A 36 -11.76 -4.34 3.43
CA TYR A 36 -11.71 -3.50 4.61
C TYR A 36 -10.74 -2.33 4.44
N ILE A 37 -9.53 -2.58 3.97
CA ILE A 37 -8.54 -1.52 3.68
C ILE A 37 -9.05 -0.54 2.64
N GLY A 38 -9.76 -1.01 1.61
CA GLY A 38 -10.42 -0.12 0.65
C GLY A 38 -11.35 0.90 1.31
N ARG A 39 -12.18 0.45 2.26
CA ARG A 39 -13.07 1.36 3.01
C ARG A 39 -12.31 2.34 3.91
N VAL A 40 -11.17 1.93 4.46
CA VAL A 40 -10.30 2.82 5.26
C VAL A 40 -9.69 3.89 4.36
N ILE A 41 -9.19 3.52 3.18
CA ILE A 41 -8.66 4.46 2.17
C ILE A 41 -9.74 5.49 1.80
N ASP A 42 -10.92 5.02 1.38
CA ASP A 42 -12.04 5.90 0.98
C ASP A 42 -12.47 6.88 2.09
N LYS A 43 -12.22 6.53 3.36
CA LYS A 43 -12.67 7.31 4.51
C LYS A 43 -11.64 8.32 5.03
N TYR A 44 -10.36 7.96 5.00
CA TYR A 44 -9.31 8.64 5.77
C TYR A 44 -8.18 9.22 4.92
N THR A 45 -8.20 9.00 3.61
CA THR A 45 -7.17 9.50 2.69
C THR A 45 -7.81 10.30 1.56
N ASP A 46 -6.99 11.10 0.85
CA ASP A 46 -7.43 11.99 -0.22
C ASP A 46 -7.22 11.40 -1.63
N ILE A 47 -6.53 10.26 -1.73
CA ILE A 47 -6.20 9.59 -3.00
C ILE A 47 -6.88 8.23 -3.13
N GLU A 48 -7.14 7.82 -4.36
CA GLU A 48 -7.75 6.52 -4.64
C GLU A 48 -6.73 5.37 -4.57
N ARG A 49 -7.24 4.14 -4.69
CA ARG A 49 -6.43 2.93 -4.86
C ARG A 49 -6.67 2.30 -6.22
N VAL A 50 -5.65 1.66 -6.76
CA VAL A 50 -5.75 0.78 -7.91
C VAL A 50 -5.35 -0.64 -7.51
N ASN A 51 -6.05 -1.63 -8.05
CA ASN A 51 -5.64 -3.03 -7.85
C ASN A 51 -4.37 -3.30 -8.66
N SER A 52 -3.43 -4.00 -8.05
CA SER A 52 -2.19 -4.43 -8.70
C SER A 52 -1.78 -5.81 -8.21
N VAL A 53 -0.72 -6.34 -8.80
CA VAL A 53 -0.15 -7.65 -8.47
C VAL A 53 1.37 -7.59 -8.46
N CYS A 54 1.99 -8.32 -7.53
CA CYS A 54 3.43 -8.52 -7.48
C CYS A 54 3.89 -9.75 -8.30
N GLY A 55 3.04 -10.77 -8.38
CA GLY A 55 3.32 -12.06 -9.02
C GLY A 55 3.99 -13.10 -8.11
N TYR A 56 4.30 -12.75 -6.86
CA TYR A 56 4.86 -13.63 -5.83
C TYR A 56 4.68 -13.00 -4.44
N ALA A 57 5.09 -13.72 -3.38
CA ALA A 57 5.16 -13.20 -2.01
C ALA A 57 6.27 -12.14 -1.89
N CYS A 58 6.02 -10.93 -2.40
CA CYS A 58 7.04 -9.91 -2.67
C CYS A 58 7.55 -9.14 -1.46
N SER A 59 6.87 -9.23 -0.31
CA SER A 59 7.25 -8.57 0.94
C SER A 59 6.68 -9.36 2.13
N ASP A 60 6.76 -8.80 3.35
CA ASP A 60 6.48 -9.53 4.59
C ASP A 60 5.03 -10.00 4.75
N HIS A 61 4.08 -9.42 4.00
CA HIS A 61 2.70 -9.93 3.91
C HIS A 61 2.67 -11.41 3.53
N GLY A 62 3.58 -11.85 2.67
CA GLY A 62 3.68 -13.25 2.27
C GLY A 62 3.99 -14.18 3.44
N SER A 63 4.79 -13.72 4.41
CA SER A 63 5.08 -14.48 5.63
C SER A 63 3.84 -14.60 6.53
N ALA A 64 3.06 -13.52 6.68
CA ALA A 64 1.81 -13.54 7.43
C ALA A 64 0.77 -14.48 6.78
N THR A 65 0.56 -14.34 5.47
CA THR A 65 -0.36 -15.19 4.70
C THR A 65 0.01 -16.68 4.81
N ARG A 66 1.30 -17.04 4.65
CA ARG A 66 1.77 -18.43 4.78
C ARG A 66 1.53 -19.06 6.15
N ASN A 67 1.45 -18.24 7.20
CA ASN A 67 1.18 -18.70 8.56
C ASN A 67 -0.31 -18.58 8.95
N GLY A 68 -1.21 -18.36 7.97
CA GLY A 68 -2.65 -18.32 8.19
C GLY A 68 -3.19 -17.02 8.79
N TYR A 69 -2.38 -15.96 8.86
CA TYR A 69 -2.84 -14.65 9.30
C TYR A 69 -3.34 -13.82 8.12
N PRO A 70 -4.54 -13.20 8.20
CA PRO A 70 -5.01 -12.28 7.18
C PRO A 70 -4.02 -11.12 6.98
N ALA A 71 -3.54 -10.93 5.76
CA ALA A 71 -2.60 -9.88 5.41
C ALA A 71 -3.11 -9.08 4.19
N SER A 72 -2.90 -7.77 4.22
CA SER A 72 -3.14 -6.87 3.09
C SER A 72 -1.87 -6.04 2.88
N PHE A 73 -1.65 -5.61 1.64
CA PHE A 73 -0.44 -4.89 1.28
C PHE A 73 -0.79 -3.69 0.39
N ILE A 74 -0.46 -2.51 0.90
CA ILE A 74 -0.56 -1.26 0.17
C ILE A 74 0.84 -0.80 -0.21
N PHE A 75 1.04 -0.63 -1.51
CA PHE A 75 2.24 -0.17 -2.17
C PHE A 75 2.08 1.29 -2.61
N GLU A 76 3.18 1.97 -2.91
CA GLU A 76 3.19 3.38 -3.35
C GLU A 76 2.45 3.67 -4.68
N ALA A 77 2.25 2.66 -5.53
CA ALA A 77 1.65 2.82 -6.85
C ALA A 77 1.18 1.48 -7.43
N ALA A 78 0.58 1.46 -8.63
CA ALA A 78 0.54 0.21 -9.40
C ALA A 78 1.98 -0.31 -9.62
N PHE A 79 2.19 -1.61 -9.51
CA PHE A 79 3.53 -2.22 -9.49
C PHE A 79 4.39 -1.92 -10.73
N GLU A 80 3.76 -1.65 -11.87
CA GLU A 80 4.42 -1.21 -13.10
C GLU A 80 5.06 0.18 -13.02
N TYR A 81 4.59 1.04 -12.12
CA TYR A 81 5.09 2.41 -11.88
C TYR A 81 5.92 2.54 -10.59
N ARG A 82 6.36 1.42 -10.02
CA ARG A 82 7.23 1.42 -8.83
C ARG A 82 8.50 2.25 -9.05
N ASN A 83 9.06 2.75 -7.95
CA ASN A 83 10.36 3.42 -7.94
C ASN A 83 11.42 2.63 -8.74
N PRO A 84 11.95 3.17 -9.85
CA PRO A 84 12.95 2.47 -10.67
C PRO A 84 14.35 2.47 -10.03
N TYR A 85 14.54 3.19 -8.92
CA TYR A 85 15.83 3.32 -8.23
C TYR A 85 16.01 2.32 -7.08
N ILE A 86 14.98 1.55 -6.72
CA ILE A 86 15.06 0.57 -5.62
C ILE A 86 16.22 -0.39 -5.80
N HIS A 87 16.85 -0.76 -4.69
CA HIS A 87 18.05 -1.61 -4.66
C HIS A 87 19.27 -1.02 -5.40
N THR A 88 19.32 0.29 -5.56
CA THR A 88 20.50 1.00 -6.08
C THR A 88 20.94 2.10 -5.12
N SER A 89 22.13 2.65 -5.32
CA SER A 89 22.60 3.82 -4.57
C SER A 89 21.81 5.10 -4.87
N LYS A 90 20.91 5.08 -5.86
CA LYS A 90 20.06 6.21 -6.23
C LYS A 90 18.71 6.19 -5.52
N ASP A 91 18.43 5.19 -4.70
CA ASP A 91 17.24 5.19 -3.85
C ASP A 91 17.44 6.18 -2.70
N THR A 92 17.18 7.46 -2.99
CA THR A 92 17.43 8.59 -2.10
C THR A 92 16.15 9.37 -1.83
N ILE A 93 16.17 10.17 -0.76
CA ILE A 93 15.01 10.98 -0.34
C ILE A 93 14.55 12.00 -1.40
N GLU A 94 15.41 12.35 -2.36
CA GLU A 94 15.08 13.32 -3.41
C GLU A 94 14.04 12.80 -4.42
N HIS A 95 13.81 11.48 -4.44
CA HIS A 95 12.79 10.83 -5.26
C HIS A 95 11.49 10.56 -4.52
N ILE A 96 11.41 10.90 -3.23
CA ILE A 96 10.25 10.65 -2.39
C ILE A 96 9.36 11.89 -2.33
N ASP A 97 8.07 11.69 -2.52
CA ASP A 97 7.02 12.67 -2.30
C ASP A 97 6.52 12.59 -0.85
N PRO A 98 6.85 13.56 0.02
CA PRO A 98 6.43 13.52 1.42
C PRO A 98 4.91 13.63 1.61
N ASN A 99 4.18 14.21 0.65
CA ASN A 99 2.71 14.27 0.74
C ASN A 99 2.10 12.89 0.47
N HIS A 100 2.69 12.11 -0.42
CA HIS A 100 2.27 10.73 -0.66
C HIS A 100 2.53 9.84 0.56
N VAL A 101 3.70 10.00 1.21
CA VAL A 101 4.02 9.32 2.47
C VAL A 101 3.00 9.67 3.56
N LEU A 102 2.52 10.91 3.61
CA LEU A 102 1.48 11.34 4.55
C LEU A 102 0.15 10.60 4.33
N GLN A 103 -0.24 10.36 3.07
CA GLN A 103 -1.43 9.57 2.73
C GLN A 103 -1.32 8.13 3.28
N HIS A 104 -0.15 7.49 3.15
CA HIS A 104 0.12 6.19 3.78
C HIS A 104 0.04 6.26 5.32
N GLY A 105 0.54 7.33 5.93
CA GLY A 105 0.44 7.55 7.36
C GLY A 105 -1.01 7.67 7.86
N GLN A 106 -1.85 8.42 7.14
CA GLN A 106 -3.28 8.54 7.43
C GLN A 106 -4.00 7.20 7.30
N LEU A 107 -3.71 6.42 6.25
CA LEU A 107 -4.22 5.07 6.07
C LEU A 107 -3.88 4.17 7.26
N VAL A 108 -2.60 4.12 7.66
CA VAL A 108 -2.16 3.27 8.78
C VAL A 108 -2.87 3.68 10.07
N LEU A 109 -2.99 4.98 10.35
CA LEU A 109 -3.70 5.45 11.53
C LEU A 109 -5.19 5.09 11.50
N GLY A 110 -5.86 5.27 10.36
CA GLY A 110 -7.25 4.89 10.16
C GLY A 110 -7.47 3.38 10.36
N PHE A 111 -6.57 2.56 9.80
CA PHE A 111 -6.58 1.10 9.97
C PHE A 111 -6.44 0.70 11.44
N LEU A 112 -5.45 1.27 12.15
CA LEU A 112 -5.23 0.97 13.57
C LEU A 112 -6.42 1.40 14.44
N TYR A 113 -6.98 2.57 14.18
CA TYR A 113 -8.13 3.08 14.92
C TYR A 113 -9.37 2.20 14.70
N GLU A 114 -9.77 2.00 13.45
CA GLU A 114 -10.99 1.23 13.15
C GLU A 114 -10.88 -0.23 13.59
N LEU A 115 -9.71 -0.86 13.46
CA LEU A 115 -9.53 -2.25 13.88
C LEU A 115 -9.44 -2.35 15.41
N GLY A 116 -8.66 -1.47 16.04
CA GLY A 116 -8.42 -1.49 17.49
C GLY A 116 -9.65 -1.16 18.34
N PHE A 117 -10.59 -0.36 17.79
CA PHE A 117 -11.84 -0.01 18.45
C PHE A 117 -13.06 -0.73 17.85
N SER A 118 -12.85 -1.72 16.97
CA SER A 118 -13.92 -2.57 16.49
C SER A 118 -14.53 -3.38 17.64
N LYS A 119 -15.85 -3.58 17.62
CA LYS A 119 -16.49 -4.45 18.60
C LYS A 119 -16.04 -5.89 18.34
N SER A 120 -15.39 -6.50 19.32
CA SER A 120 -15.12 -7.93 19.28
C SER A 120 -16.44 -8.68 19.19
N LYS A 121 -16.49 -9.67 18.30
CA LYS A 121 -17.61 -10.64 18.27
C LYS A 121 -17.53 -11.57 19.46
#